data_AF-A0A947HU83-F1
#
_entry.id   AF-A0A947HU83-F1
#
_cell.length_a   1.000
_cell.length_b   1.000
_cell.length_c   1.000
_cell.angle_alpha   90.00
_cell.angle_beta   90.00
_cell.angle_gamma   90.00
#
_symmetry.space_group_name_H-M   'P 1'
#
loop_
_entity.id
_entity.type
_entity.pdbx_description
1 polymer ?
#
loop_
_entity_poly.entity_id
_entity_poly.type
_entity_poly.pdbx_seq_one_letter_code
_entity_poly.pdbx_strand_id
1 'polypeptide(L)'
;MSALVSVVPSPEWMSAPPPAPPELLSALVSETDALTSLLEVSRRELDAMGAWRMGALHELLTEKAAIITRLEAATTRRHAALLTAGFSSLGEAAGRFPELTSKRQQILASVEALRALSRQALEQASRRLKWVATRRRALSGATVSGGGGTYGPRGDAPRLADGIGLNGRA
;
A
#
# COMPACT_ATOMS: atom_id res chain seq x y z
N MET A 1 50.18 -51.90 39.17
CA MET A 1 48.97 -51.96 38.32
C MET A 1 48.34 -50.59 38.32
N SER A 2 48.70 -49.72 37.36
CA SER A 2 48.17 -48.36 37.26
C SER A 2 47.21 -48.31 36.07
N ALA A 3 45.93 -48.08 36.36
CA ALA A 3 44.91 -47.87 35.35
C ALA A 3 45.04 -46.45 34.78
N LEU A 4 45.30 -46.35 33.49
CA LEU A 4 45.20 -45.11 32.72
C LEU A 4 43.72 -44.74 32.62
N VAL A 5 43.31 -43.72 33.37
CA VAL A 5 42.00 -43.08 33.19
C VAL A 5 42.08 -42.27 31.90
N SER A 6 41.50 -42.81 30.84
CA SER A 6 41.26 -42.09 29.59
C SER A 6 40.16 -41.06 29.83
N VAL A 7 40.56 -39.80 30.01
CA VAL A 7 39.65 -38.67 29.90
C VAL A 7 39.37 -38.49 28.41
N VAL A 8 38.24 -39.02 27.96
CA VAL A 8 37.69 -38.71 26.64
C VAL A 8 37.09 -37.30 26.72
N PRO A 9 37.56 -36.31 25.95
CA PRO A 9 36.91 -35.01 25.89
C PRO A 9 35.58 -35.14 25.13
N SER A 10 34.49 -34.73 25.76
CA SER A 10 33.18 -34.62 25.11
C SER A 10 33.26 -33.67 23.91
N PRO A 11 32.77 -34.07 22.72
CA PRO A 11 32.78 -33.20 21.55
C PRO A 11 31.66 -32.16 21.66
N GLU A 12 31.95 -30.97 22.21
CA GLU A 12 31.02 -29.83 22.26
C GLU A 12 30.75 -29.19 20.87
N TRP A 13 31.42 -29.65 19.81
CA TRP A 13 31.42 -29.02 18.49
C TRP A 13 30.25 -29.44 17.57
N MET A 14 29.26 -30.19 18.06
CA MET A 14 28.07 -30.60 17.30
C MET A 14 26.75 -30.11 17.89
N SER A 15 26.77 -29.08 18.74
CA SER A 15 25.52 -28.40 19.11
C SER A 15 25.03 -27.59 17.92
N ALA A 16 23.97 -28.06 17.25
CA ALA A 16 23.25 -27.28 16.27
C ALA A 16 22.96 -25.88 16.86
N PRO A 17 23.09 -24.81 16.06
CA PRO A 17 22.75 -23.47 16.55
C PRO A 17 21.33 -23.51 17.13
N PRO A 18 21.11 -22.88 18.30
CA PRO A 18 19.80 -22.92 18.93
C PRO A 18 18.75 -22.40 17.94
N PRO A 19 17.54 -23.01 17.91
CA PRO A 19 16.47 -22.54 17.04
C PRO A 19 16.07 -21.11 17.41
N ALA A 20 15.50 -20.35 16.46
CA ALA A 20 15.04 -19.02 16.78
C ALA A 20 13.97 -19.05 17.89
N PRO A 21 13.85 -17.98 18.68
CA PRO A 21 12.85 -17.89 19.75
C PRO A 21 11.44 -18.13 19.19
N PRO A 22 10.65 -19.07 19.76
CA PRO A 22 9.35 -19.44 19.20
C PRO A 22 8.35 -18.27 19.22
N GLU A 23 8.43 -17.41 20.24
CA GLU A 23 7.62 -16.18 20.34
C GLU A 23 7.92 -15.20 19.20
N LEU A 24 9.19 -15.08 18.81
CA LEU A 24 9.60 -14.22 17.69
C LEU A 24 9.10 -14.77 16.36
N LEU A 25 9.18 -16.09 16.16
CA LEU A 25 8.64 -16.75 14.97
C LEU A 25 7.13 -16.59 14.87
N SER A 26 6.40 -16.82 15.96
CA SER A 26 4.95 -16.64 16.03
C SER A 26 4.52 -15.20 15.72
N ALA A 27 5.24 -14.22 16.28
CA ALA A 27 4.99 -12.80 16.01
C ALA A 27 5.26 -12.44 14.54
N LEU A 28 6.34 -12.96 13.95
CA LEU A 28 6.67 -12.75 12.54
C LEU A 28 5.64 -13.38 11.60
N VAL A 29 5.16 -14.58 11.91
CA VAL A 29 4.07 -15.23 11.15
C VAL A 29 2.82 -14.37 11.18
N SER A 30 2.40 -13.94 12.38
CA SER A 30 1.25 -13.04 12.55
C SER A 30 1.39 -11.75 11.75
N GLU A 31 2.59 -11.15 11.72
CA GLU A 31 2.87 -9.93 10.96
C GLU A 31 2.83 -10.18 9.45
N THR A 32 3.40 -11.30 8.96
CA THR A 32 3.34 -11.66 7.54
C THR A 32 1.92 -11.93 7.07
N ASP A 33 1.08 -12.56 7.89
CA ASP A 33 -0.31 -12.86 7.56
C ASP A 33 -1.15 -11.57 7.50
N ALA A 34 -0.93 -10.65 8.44
CA ALA A 34 -1.57 -9.34 8.43
C ALA A 34 -1.15 -8.50 7.21
N LEU A 35 0.14 -8.50 6.85
CA LEU A 35 0.64 -7.82 5.65
C LEU A 35 0.07 -8.41 4.36
N THR A 36 -0.05 -9.74 4.29
CA THR A 36 -0.65 -10.43 3.13
C THR A 36 -2.12 -10.05 2.98
N SER A 37 -2.87 -10.07 4.09
CA SER A 37 -4.27 -9.63 4.12
C SER A 37 -4.41 -8.15 3.69
N LEU A 38 -3.50 -7.29 4.16
CA LEU A 38 -3.51 -5.87 3.84
C LEU A 38 -3.22 -5.60 2.35
N LEU A 39 -2.31 -6.38 1.75
CA LEU A 39 -2.02 -6.33 0.32
C LEU A 39 -3.23 -6.71 -0.51
N GLU A 40 -3.91 -7.79 -0.13
CA GLU A 40 -5.10 -8.25 -0.83
C GLU A 40 -6.23 -7.24 -0.78
N VAL A 41 -6.53 -6.69 0.41
CA VAL A 41 -7.53 -5.63 0.55
C VAL A 41 -7.12 -4.37 -0.21
N SER A 42 -5.85 -3.98 -0.20
CA SER A 42 -5.39 -2.79 -0.92
C SER A 42 -5.50 -2.94 -2.45
N ARG A 43 -5.33 -4.14 -2.98
CA ARG A 43 -5.58 -4.44 -4.40
C ARG A 43 -7.07 -4.37 -4.72
N ARG A 44 -7.90 -5.02 -3.91
CA ARG A 44 -9.37 -4.96 -4.05
C ARG A 44 -9.88 -3.51 -3.97
N GLU A 45 -9.31 -2.70 -3.10
CA GLU A 45 -9.62 -1.27 -2.98
C GLU A 45 -9.29 -0.53 -4.28
N LEU A 46 -8.09 -0.71 -4.84
CA LEU A 46 -7.67 -0.07 -6.08
C LEU A 46 -8.57 -0.48 -7.27
N ASP A 47 -8.97 -1.75 -7.33
CA ASP A 47 -9.88 -2.25 -8.35
C ASP A 47 -11.31 -1.68 -8.17
N ALA A 48 -11.81 -1.65 -6.94
CA ALA A 48 -13.12 -1.07 -6.60
C ALA A 48 -13.15 0.43 -6.86
N MET A 49 -12.03 1.11 -6.61
CA MET A 49 -11.81 2.46 -7.08
C MET A 49 -11.97 2.42 -8.60
N GLY A 50 -11.09 1.77 -9.36
CA GLY A 50 -11.16 1.68 -10.84
C GLY A 50 -12.55 1.51 -11.43
N ALA A 51 -13.34 0.60 -10.87
CA ALA A 51 -14.70 0.28 -11.31
C ALA A 51 -15.83 1.18 -10.77
N TRP A 52 -15.53 2.26 -10.04
CA TRP A 52 -16.49 3.21 -9.45
C TRP A 52 -17.50 2.58 -8.47
N ARG A 53 -17.08 1.53 -7.75
CA ARG A 53 -17.95 0.82 -6.81
C ARG A 53 -17.89 1.45 -5.42
N MET A 54 -18.53 2.61 -5.25
CA MET A 54 -18.48 3.38 -4.00
C MET A 54 -18.96 2.60 -2.76
N GLY A 55 -19.97 1.72 -2.91
CA GLY A 55 -20.43 0.86 -1.82
C GLY A 55 -19.35 -0.12 -1.34
N ALA A 56 -18.69 -0.80 -2.28
CA ALA A 56 -17.60 -1.72 -1.97
C ALA A 56 -16.38 -1.01 -1.34
N LEU A 57 -16.13 0.26 -1.69
CA LEU A 57 -15.02 1.02 -1.10
C LEU A 57 -15.18 1.23 0.41
N HIS A 58 -16.39 1.50 0.89
CA HIS A 58 -16.60 1.71 2.32
C HIS A 58 -16.35 0.43 3.14
N GLU A 59 -16.83 -0.71 2.65
CA GLU A 59 -16.60 -2.03 3.25
C GLU A 59 -15.11 -2.36 3.27
N LEU A 60 -14.41 -2.17 2.13
CA LEU A 60 -12.98 -2.43 2.01
C LEU A 60 -12.14 -1.53 2.91
N LEU A 61 -12.51 -0.25 3.08
CA LEU A 61 -11.81 0.65 4.00
C LEU A 61 -11.99 0.23 5.46
N THR A 62 -13.17 -0.27 5.82
CA THR A 62 -13.44 -0.81 7.17
C THR A 62 -12.64 -2.09 7.41
N GLU A 63 -12.62 -3.01 6.44
CA GLU A 63 -11.79 -4.23 6.49
C GLU A 63 -10.31 -3.88 6.63
N LYS A 64 -9.83 -2.90 5.86
CA LYS A 64 -8.45 -2.40 5.89
C LYS A 64 -8.06 -1.85 7.26
N ALA A 65 -8.93 -1.05 7.87
CA ALA A 65 -8.69 -0.49 9.21
C ALA A 65 -8.52 -1.60 10.26
N ALA A 66 -9.39 -2.62 10.24
CA ALA A 66 -9.28 -3.77 11.14
C ALA A 66 -7.98 -4.57 10.93
N ILE A 67 -7.52 -4.72 9.68
CA ILE A 67 -6.23 -5.35 9.37
C ILE A 67 -5.07 -4.52 9.89
N ILE A 68 -5.11 -3.20 9.74
CA ILE A 68 -4.05 -2.29 10.25
C ILE A 68 -3.91 -2.44 11.77
N THR A 69 -5.02 -2.45 12.52
CA THR A 69 -4.96 -2.66 13.97
C THR A 69 -4.35 -4.02 14.33
N ARG A 70 -4.66 -5.10 13.59
CA ARG A 70 -4.03 -6.41 13.78
C ARG A 70 -2.53 -6.39 13.45
N LEU A 71 -2.14 -5.67 12.41
CA LEU A 71 -0.75 -5.49 12.03
C LEU A 71 0.03 -4.74 13.11
N GLU A 72 -0.51 -3.67 13.67
CA GLU A 72 0.08 -2.91 14.80
C GLU A 72 0.26 -3.79 16.04
N ALA A 73 -0.71 -4.63 16.36
CA ALA A 73 -0.58 -5.59 17.45
C ALA A 73 0.51 -6.64 17.16
N ALA A 74 0.64 -7.12 15.91
CA ALA A 74 1.68 -8.05 15.52
C ALA A 74 3.09 -7.43 15.55
N THR A 75 3.24 -6.19 15.08
CA THR A 75 4.52 -5.47 15.10
C THR A 75 4.98 -5.18 16.53
N THR A 76 4.05 -4.83 17.42
CA THR A 76 4.30 -4.64 18.85
C THR A 76 4.76 -5.93 19.51
N ARG A 77 4.07 -7.05 19.25
CA ARG A 77 4.47 -8.38 19.74
C ARG A 77 5.85 -8.79 19.24
N ARG A 78 6.16 -8.56 17.96
CA ARG A 78 7.51 -8.82 17.41
C ARG A 78 8.55 -7.98 18.15
N HIS A 79 8.28 -6.70 18.37
CA HIS A 79 9.22 -5.84 19.07
C HIS A 79 9.48 -6.32 20.49
N ALA A 80 8.44 -6.69 21.24
CA ALA A 80 8.58 -7.28 22.57
C ALA A 80 9.40 -8.59 22.53
N ALA A 81 9.10 -9.49 21.60
CA ALA A 81 9.82 -10.76 21.45
C ALA A 81 11.31 -10.56 21.11
N LEU A 82 11.65 -9.53 20.31
CA LEU A 82 13.04 -9.16 20.05
C LEU A 82 13.75 -8.70 21.32
N LEU A 83 13.12 -7.83 22.11
CA LEU A 83 13.69 -7.32 23.36
C LEU A 83 13.88 -8.44 24.39
N THR A 84 12.89 -9.31 24.56
CA THR A 84 13.00 -10.47 25.47
C THR A 84 14.11 -11.43 25.05
N ALA A 85 14.34 -11.58 23.75
CA ALA A 85 15.43 -12.39 23.21
C ALA A 85 16.79 -11.66 23.17
N GLY A 86 16.86 -10.41 23.63
CA GLY A 86 18.09 -9.62 23.71
C GLY A 86 18.55 -9.02 22.38
N PHE A 87 17.68 -8.89 21.39
CA PHE A 87 17.99 -8.28 20.09
C PHE A 87 17.48 -6.84 20.00
N SER A 88 18.29 -5.97 19.41
CA SER A 88 17.91 -4.59 19.11
C SER A 88 17.00 -4.49 17.88
N SER A 89 17.09 -5.45 16.96
CA SER A 89 16.35 -5.43 15.70
C SER A 89 16.14 -6.81 15.09
N LEU A 90 15.15 -6.90 14.19
CA LEU A 90 14.96 -8.09 13.35
C LEU A 90 16.17 -8.34 12.44
N GLY A 91 16.92 -7.30 12.08
CA GLY A 91 18.11 -7.45 11.25
C GLY A 91 19.26 -8.13 11.98
N GLU A 92 19.45 -7.79 13.25
CA GLU A 92 20.40 -8.45 14.13
C GLU A 92 19.99 -9.91 14.38
N ALA A 93 18.72 -10.15 14.72
CA ALA A 93 18.19 -11.49 14.92
C ALA A 93 18.34 -12.37 13.66
N ALA A 94 18.12 -11.82 12.46
CA ALA A 94 18.30 -12.54 11.19
C ALA A 94 19.76 -12.85 10.86
N GLY A 95 20.71 -12.05 11.36
CA GLY A 95 22.13 -12.38 11.26
C GLY A 95 22.53 -13.58 12.12
N ARG A 96 21.80 -13.83 13.21
CA ARG A 96 22.04 -14.94 14.14
C ARG A 96 21.22 -16.19 13.80
N PHE A 97 20.03 -16.01 13.21
CA PHE A 97 19.12 -17.09 12.81
C PHE A 97 18.77 -16.98 11.33
N PRO A 98 19.36 -17.81 10.45
CA PRO A 98 19.15 -17.76 9.00
C PRO A 98 17.67 -17.86 8.59
N GLU A 99 16.86 -18.63 9.33
CA GLU A 99 15.42 -18.81 9.06
C GLU A 99 14.62 -17.50 9.14
N LEU A 100 15.07 -16.53 9.94
CA LEU A 100 14.42 -15.21 10.06
C LEU A 100 14.72 -14.30 8.85
N THR A 101 15.76 -14.61 8.08
CA THR A 101 16.15 -13.83 6.90
C THR A 101 15.04 -13.83 5.86
N SER A 102 14.45 -14.99 5.57
CA SER A 102 13.36 -15.09 4.61
C SER A 102 12.13 -14.29 5.07
N LYS A 103 11.78 -14.36 6.36
CA LYS A 103 10.66 -13.61 6.93
C LYS A 103 10.89 -12.10 6.87
N ARG A 104 12.11 -11.65 7.17
CA ARG A 104 12.51 -10.24 7.04
C ARG A 104 12.34 -9.74 5.60
N GLN A 105 12.83 -10.50 4.62
CA GLN A 105 12.69 -10.11 3.20
C GLN A 105 11.23 -10.07 2.76
N GLN A 106 10.42 -11.04 3.18
CA GLN A 106 8.98 -11.06 2.88
C GLN A 106 8.26 -9.83 3.45
N ILE A 107 8.57 -9.44 4.69
CA ILE A 107 8.00 -8.23 5.33
C ILE A 107 8.40 -6.98 4.55
N LEU A 108 9.69 -6.82 4.23
CA LEU A 108 10.18 -5.66 3.49
C LEU A 108 9.55 -5.54 2.10
N ALA A 109 9.47 -6.65 1.36
CA ALA A 109 8.82 -6.71 0.06
C ALA A 109 7.33 -6.34 0.15
N SER A 110 6.63 -6.84 1.17
CA SER A 110 5.21 -6.54 1.39
C SER A 110 4.98 -5.06 1.71
N VAL A 111 5.83 -4.47 2.55
CA VAL A 111 5.77 -3.04 2.88
C VAL A 111 6.00 -2.18 1.63
N GLU A 112 6.98 -2.51 0.79
CA GLU A 112 7.22 -1.74 -0.43
C GLU A 112 6.08 -1.87 -1.43
N ALA A 113 5.51 -3.07 -1.58
CA ALA A 113 4.33 -3.29 -2.40
C ALA A 113 3.10 -2.49 -1.88
N LEU A 114 2.89 -2.42 -0.57
CA LEU A 114 1.82 -1.61 0.03
C LEU A 114 2.03 -0.12 -0.22
N ARG A 115 3.26 0.39 -0.14
CA ARG A 115 3.58 1.77 -0.50
C ARG A 115 3.27 2.07 -1.96
N ALA A 116 3.61 1.16 -2.87
CA ALA A 116 3.28 1.29 -4.28
C ALA A 116 1.77 1.35 -4.51
N LEU A 117 0.99 0.43 -3.91
CA LEU A 117 -0.47 0.43 -4.02
C LEU A 117 -1.10 1.69 -3.43
N SER A 118 -0.59 2.16 -2.29
CA SER A 118 -1.08 3.40 -1.65
C SER A 118 -0.86 4.62 -2.54
N ARG A 119 0.32 4.74 -3.18
CA ARG A 119 0.59 5.80 -4.17
C ARG A 119 -0.38 5.73 -5.34
N GLN A 120 -0.60 4.54 -5.90
CA GLN A 120 -1.55 4.34 -7.00
C GLN A 120 -2.98 4.73 -6.61
N ALA A 121 -3.43 4.33 -5.42
CA ALA A 121 -4.75 4.70 -4.90
C ALA A 121 -4.88 6.22 -4.76
N LEU A 122 -3.87 6.90 -4.20
CA LEU A 122 -3.87 8.36 -4.06
C LEU A 122 -3.92 9.08 -5.41
N GLU A 123 -3.16 8.61 -6.41
CA GLU A 123 -3.21 9.17 -7.76
C GLU A 123 -4.59 9.02 -8.39
N GLN A 124 -5.20 7.84 -8.23
CA GLN A 124 -6.52 7.55 -8.78
C GLN A 124 -7.62 8.37 -8.09
N ALA A 125 -7.56 8.53 -6.77
CA ALA A 125 -8.43 9.41 -6.01
C ALA A 125 -8.31 10.86 -6.50
N SER A 126 -7.08 11.34 -6.69
CA SER A 126 -6.81 12.70 -7.17
C SER A 126 -7.40 12.95 -8.56
N ARG A 127 -7.24 12.01 -9.50
CA ARG A 127 -7.84 12.11 -10.84
C ARG A 127 -9.37 12.19 -10.78
N ARG A 128 -10.00 11.45 -9.86
CA ARG A 128 -11.46 11.46 -9.67
C ARG A 128 -11.97 12.78 -9.12
N LEU A 129 -11.31 13.30 -8.09
CA LEU A 129 -11.69 14.59 -7.51
C LEU A 129 -11.62 15.70 -8.56
N LYS A 130 -10.60 15.69 -9.42
CA LYS A 130 -10.50 16.61 -10.57
C LYS A 130 -11.68 16.45 -11.53
N TRP A 131 -12.02 15.22 -11.91
CA TRP A 131 -13.16 14.96 -12.79
C TRP A 131 -14.49 15.44 -12.20
N VAL A 132 -14.75 15.14 -10.92
CA VAL A 132 -15.96 15.58 -10.21
C VAL A 132 -16.02 17.11 -10.16
N ALA A 133 -14.91 17.77 -9.85
CA ALA A 133 -14.83 19.23 -9.80
C ALA A 133 -15.14 19.87 -11.17
N THR A 134 -14.59 19.32 -12.25
CA THR A 134 -14.88 19.78 -13.62
C THR A 134 -16.35 19.60 -13.97
N ARG A 135 -16.93 18.44 -13.66
CA ARG A 135 -18.33 18.13 -13.97
C ARG A 135 -19.29 18.99 -13.16
N ARG A 136 -18.99 19.22 -11.88
CA ARG A 136 -19.71 20.19 -11.03
C ARG A 136 -19.66 21.59 -11.63
N ARG A 137 -18.49 22.06 -12.06
CA ARG A 137 -18.34 23.40 -12.68
C ARG A 137 -19.17 23.52 -13.97
N ALA A 138 -19.20 22.49 -14.81
CA ALA A 138 -20.04 22.48 -16.02
C ALA A 138 -21.53 22.57 -15.69
N LEU A 139 -21.99 21.82 -14.67
CA LEU A 139 -23.39 21.85 -14.22
C LEU A 139 -23.76 23.20 -13.59
N SER A 140 -22.86 23.81 -12.80
CA SER A 140 -23.09 25.13 -12.19
C SER A 140 -23.01 26.29 -13.20
N GLY A 141 -22.24 26.13 -14.30
CA GLY A 141 -22.21 27.10 -15.41
C GLY A 141 -23.45 27.02 -16.30
N ALA A 142 -24.10 25.86 -16.40
CA ALA A 142 -25.34 25.69 -17.15
C ALA A 142 -26.57 26.35 -16.48
N THR A 143 -26.50 26.67 -15.19
CA THR A 143 -27.59 27.33 -14.43
C THR A 143 -27.53 28.86 -14.45
N VAL A 144 -26.55 29.47 -15.13
CA VAL A 144 -26.50 30.93 -15.36
C VAL A 144 -26.39 31.21 -16.86
N SER A 145 -27.48 30.93 -17.59
CA SER A 145 -27.73 31.55 -18.89
C SER A 145 -29.23 31.55 -19.16
N GLY A 146 -29.92 32.48 -18.49
CA GLY A 146 -30.94 33.25 -19.17
C GLY A 146 -30.22 34.33 -19.97
N GLY A 147 -29.94 34.09 -21.25
CA GLY A 147 -29.31 35.08 -22.12
C GLY A 147 -28.58 34.45 -23.30
N GLY A 148 -29.20 34.54 -24.48
CA GLY A 148 -28.86 33.93 -25.77
C GLY A 148 -27.37 33.79 -26.13
N GLY A 149 -27.06 32.64 -26.71
CA GLY A 149 -25.79 32.37 -27.38
C GLY A 149 -25.85 31.00 -28.06
N THR A 150 -26.26 30.98 -29.32
CA THR A 150 -26.31 29.78 -30.16
C THR A 150 -24.93 29.17 -30.35
N TYR A 151 -24.72 27.93 -29.90
CA TYR A 151 -23.60 27.10 -30.38
C TYR A 151 -24.15 26.09 -31.39
N GLY A 152 -24.00 26.43 -32.68
CA GLY A 152 -24.04 25.46 -33.78
C GLY A 152 -22.72 24.68 -33.88
N PRO A 153 -22.73 23.48 -34.48
CA PRO A 153 -21.67 22.48 -34.37
C PRO A 153 -20.54 22.70 -35.38
N ARG A 154 -19.33 22.22 -35.04
CA ARG A 154 -18.04 22.30 -35.78
C ARG A 154 -17.27 23.61 -35.58
N GLY A 155 -16.01 23.44 -35.18
CA GLY A 155 -15.12 24.51 -34.75
C GLY A 155 -14.48 25.28 -35.90
N ASP A 156 -14.03 26.49 -35.57
CA ASP A 156 -12.68 26.98 -35.79
C ASP A 156 -12.53 28.33 -35.06
N ALA A 157 -11.33 28.62 -34.57
CA ALA A 157 -11.01 29.78 -33.73
C ALA A 157 -11.23 31.13 -34.45
N PRO A 158 -11.47 32.24 -33.72
CA PRO A 158 -11.86 33.50 -34.33
C PRO A 158 -10.67 34.24 -34.94
N ARG A 159 -10.81 34.70 -36.18
CA ARG A 159 -9.99 35.79 -36.74
C ARG A 159 -10.86 37.02 -36.91
N LEU A 160 -10.52 38.05 -36.14
CA LEU A 160 -10.90 39.44 -36.38
C LEU A 160 -10.12 39.95 -37.59
N ALA A 161 -10.80 40.52 -38.57
CA ALA A 161 -10.23 41.52 -39.46
C ALA A 161 -11.37 42.34 -40.10
N ASP A 162 -11.15 43.64 -40.07
CA ASP A 162 -11.99 44.75 -40.49
C ASP A 162 -12.44 44.71 -41.96
N GLY A 163 -13.50 45.45 -42.27
CA GLY A 163 -13.78 45.87 -43.65
C GLY A 163 -15.22 46.25 -43.94
N ILE A 164 -15.52 47.54 -43.77
CA ILE A 164 -16.70 48.22 -44.31
C ILE A 164 -16.77 48.06 -45.84
N GLY A 165 -17.96 47.77 -46.39
CA GLY A 165 -18.19 47.77 -47.84
C GLY A 165 -19.67 47.62 -48.22
N LEU A 166 -20.26 48.73 -48.65
CA LEU A 166 -21.64 48.90 -49.13
C LEU A 166 -21.94 48.16 -50.45
N ASN A 167 -23.25 47.94 -50.66
CA ASN A 167 -23.99 47.78 -51.93
C ASN A 167 -24.04 46.40 -52.63
N GLY A 168 -25.28 45.98 -52.95
CA GLY A 168 -25.54 45.01 -54.01
C GLY A 168 -26.91 44.34 -53.97
N ARG A 169 -27.94 45.03 -54.48
CA ARG A 169 -29.19 44.56 -55.12
C ARG A 169 -29.59 43.06 -55.01
N ALA A 170 -30.85 42.83 -54.59
CA ALA A 170 -31.87 42.17 -55.40
C ALA A 170 -33.25 42.69 -54.97
#